data_AF-A0A349YQW8-F1
#
_entry.id   AF-A0A349YQW8-F1
#
_cell.length_a   1.000
_cell.length_b   1.000
_cell.length_c   1.000
_cell.angle_alpha   90.00
_cell.angle_beta   90.00
_cell.angle_gamma   90.00
#
_symmetry.space_group_name_H-M   'P 1'
#
loop_
_entity.id
_entity.type
_entity.pdbx_description
1 polymer ?
#
loop_
_entity_poly.entity_id
_entity_poly.type
_entity_poly.pdbx_seq_one_letter_code
_entity_poly.pdbx_strand_id
1 'polypeptide(L)'
;MWNQTVDRALISGVPEEQILEVKQSKIGQKVKASIQKSGRNPALFKSLIMTAIYALELLISKVLKMALEKADKVTEAFAKSEPEQTKVRAGNELVMVKSEPIPEMPKKSKLADIYSKLEKQNAAIYQREQQLASVEKEIAGTKGIFKGKQRNKLQEQAEQLRAQIASMKQYLSSIVQGYGYKNVKEFLAEYRSSKAEYNDYQSAVARWEQQTENKAESDSFRARLQQRQMEVKEREDNRQSHYYRNDRGGR
;
A
#
# COMPACT_ATOMS: atom_id res chain seq x y z
N MET A 1 -22.46 -8.60 -10.71
CA MET A 1 -22.15 -9.04 -9.34
C MET A 1 -20.77 -9.67 -9.24
N TRP A 2 -20.52 -10.90 -9.74
CA TRP A 2 -19.20 -11.54 -9.59
C TRP A 2 -18.01 -10.66 -10.03
N ASN A 3 -18.05 -10.10 -11.24
CA ASN A 3 -16.97 -9.24 -11.75
C ASN A 3 -16.75 -7.99 -10.88
N GLN A 4 -17.82 -7.38 -10.36
CA GLN A 4 -17.72 -6.21 -9.47
C GLN A 4 -17.06 -6.59 -8.14
N THR A 5 -17.37 -7.77 -7.60
CA THR A 5 -16.74 -8.27 -6.38
C THR A 5 -15.27 -8.61 -6.62
N VAL A 6 -14.92 -9.13 -7.80
CA VAL A 6 -13.52 -9.36 -8.20
C VAL A 6 -12.75 -8.04 -8.35
N ASP A 7 -13.31 -7.07 -9.07
CA ASP A 7 -12.71 -5.73 -9.21
C ASP A 7 -12.43 -5.12 -7.84
N ARG A 8 -13.40 -5.23 -6.93
CA ARG A 8 -13.26 -4.76 -5.56
C ARG A 8 -12.19 -5.53 -4.77
N ALA A 9 -12.15 -6.86 -4.90
CA ALA A 9 -11.13 -7.68 -4.25
C ALA A 9 -9.72 -7.28 -4.68
N LEU A 10 -9.52 -7.01 -5.98
CA LEU A 10 -8.26 -6.56 -6.52
C LEU A 10 -7.85 -5.18 -5.98
N ILE A 11 -8.79 -4.23 -5.90
CA ILE A 11 -8.54 -2.88 -5.35
C ILE A 11 -8.23 -2.95 -3.85
N SER A 12 -8.93 -3.81 -3.11
CA SER A 12 -8.69 -4.04 -1.68
C SER A 12 -7.39 -4.79 -1.38
N GLY A 13 -6.65 -5.25 -2.40
CA GLY A 13 -5.38 -5.95 -2.22
C GLY A 13 -5.50 -7.43 -1.90
N VAL A 14 -6.64 -8.06 -2.19
CA VAL A 14 -6.78 -9.53 -2.11
C VAL A 14 -5.88 -10.16 -3.18
N PRO A 15 -5.02 -11.15 -2.84
CA PRO A 15 -4.19 -11.84 -3.82
C PRO A 15 -5.03 -12.52 -4.90
N GLU A 16 -4.61 -12.42 -6.16
CA GLU A 16 -5.34 -12.99 -7.29
C GLU A 16 -5.51 -14.52 -7.16
N GLU A 17 -4.50 -15.19 -6.59
CA GLU A 17 -4.53 -16.62 -6.29
C GLU A 17 -5.74 -17.01 -5.42
N GLN A 18 -6.03 -16.22 -4.37
CA GLN A 18 -7.19 -16.46 -3.51
C GLN A 18 -8.52 -16.23 -4.24
N ILE A 19 -8.58 -15.24 -5.13
CA ILE A 19 -9.77 -14.96 -5.94
C ILE A 19 -10.05 -16.15 -6.88
N LEU A 20 -9.00 -16.67 -7.52
CA LEU A 20 -9.08 -17.84 -8.39
C LEU A 20 -9.45 -19.10 -7.62
N GLU A 21 -8.91 -19.29 -6.42
CA GLU A 21 -9.27 -20.40 -5.53
C GLU A 21 -10.76 -20.36 -5.16
N VAL A 22 -11.31 -19.19 -4.81
CA VAL A 22 -12.75 -19.04 -4.55
C VAL A 22 -13.56 -19.36 -5.80
N LYS A 23 -13.14 -18.85 -6.98
CA LYS A 23 -13.80 -19.17 -8.26
C LYS A 23 -13.84 -20.67 -8.52
N GLN A 24 -12.71 -21.35 -8.35
CA GLN A 24 -12.60 -22.78 -8.65
C GLN A 24 -13.33 -23.65 -7.63
N SER A 25 -13.14 -23.39 -6.34
CA SER A 25 -13.72 -24.18 -5.25
C SER A 25 -15.22 -23.95 -5.07
N LYS A 26 -15.70 -22.70 -5.21
CA LYS A 26 -17.11 -22.35 -4.95
C LYS A 26 -17.98 -22.39 -6.21
N ILE A 27 -17.41 -22.14 -7.39
CA ILE A 27 -18.15 -22.16 -8.65
C ILE A 27 -17.77 -23.40 -9.45
N GLY A 28 -16.53 -23.51 -9.93
CA GLY A 28 -16.12 -24.57 -10.87
C GLY A 28 -16.46 -25.99 -10.41
N GLN A 29 -15.93 -26.39 -9.25
CA GLN A 29 -16.14 -27.74 -8.70
C GLN A 29 -17.61 -27.99 -8.32
N LYS A 30 -18.25 -27.03 -7.65
CA LYS A 30 -19.63 -27.18 -7.18
C LYS A 30 -20.66 -27.19 -8.31
N VAL A 31 -20.44 -26.39 -9.36
CA VAL A 31 -21.30 -26.39 -10.56
C VAL A 31 -21.15 -27.74 -11.27
N LYS A 32 -19.93 -28.26 -11.42
CA LYS A 32 -19.71 -29.59 -12.01
C LYS A 32 -20.46 -30.69 -11.23
N ALA A 33 -20.31 -30.72 -9.91
CA ALA A 33 -21.02 -31.66 -9.06
C ALA A 33 -22.55 -31.49 -9.11
N SER A 34 -23.04 -30.24 -9.13
CA SER A 34 -24.47 -29.93 -9.24
C SER A 34 -25.06 -30.39 -10.56
N ILE A 35 -24.34 -30.23 -11.68
CA ILE A 35 -24.80 -30.68 -13.00
C ILE A 35 -24.87 -32.21 -13.04
N GLN A 36 -23.87 -32.89 -12.47
CA GLN A 36 -23.86 -34.35 -12.40
C GLN A 36 -25.01 -34.90 -11.54
N LYS A 37 -25.35 -34.23 -10.43
CA LYS A 37 -26.39 -34.70 -9.50
C LYS A 37 -27.80 -34.30 -9.90
N SER A 38 -27.99 -33.09 -10.43
CA SER A 38 -29.30 -32.45 -10.57
C SER A 38 -29.56 -31.89 -11.98
N GLY A 39 -28.67 -32.16 -12.93
CA GLY A 39 -28.77 -31.66 -14.29
C GLY A 39 -28.60 -30.14 -14.39
N ARG A 40 -29.06 -29.57 -15.50
CA ARG A 40 -28.89 -28.14 -15.80
C ARG A 40 -29.98 -27.33 -15.09
N ASN A 41 -29.67 -26.81 -13.91
CA ASN A 41 -30.59 -26.03 -13.10
C ASN A 41 -30.08 -24.58 -12.89
N PRO A 42 -30.68 -23.57 -13.54
CA PRO A 42 -30.27 -22.17 -13.39
C PRO A 42 -30.41 -21.62 -11.97
N ALA A 43 -31.38 -22.08 -11.18
CA ALA A 43 -31.59 -21.61 -9.81
C ALA A 43 -30.45 -22.09 -8.88
N LEU A 44 -30.01 -23.35 -9.04
CA LEU A 44 -28.85 -23.88 -8.32
C LEU A 44 -27.56 -23.18 -8.74
N PHE A 45 -27.41 -22.86 -10.02
CA PHE A 45 -26.27 -22.06 -10.47
C PHE A 45 -26.26 -20.68 -9.81
N LYS A 46 -27.40 -19.99 -9.77
CA LYS A 46 -27.53 -18.68 -9.10
C LYS A 46 -27.14 -18.74 -7.62
N SER A 47 -27.57 -19.77 -6.90
CA SER A 47 -27.22 -19.92 -5.47
C SER A 47 -25.72 -20.18 -5.25
N LEU A 48 -25.08 -20.96 -6.14
CA LEU A 48 -23.63 -21.17 -6.11
C LEU A 48 -22.85 -19.88 -6.36
N ILE A 49 -23.28 -19.07 -7.34
CA ILE A 49 -22.67 -17.76 -7.60
C ILE A 49 -22.82 -16.83 -6.38
N MET A 50 -24.00 -16.76 -5.78
CA MET A 50 -24.21 -15.96 -4.56
C MET A 50 -23.29 -16.42 -3.41
N THR A 51 -23.16 -17.74 -3.21
CA THR A 51 -22.26 -18.30 -2.19
C THR A 51 -20.79 -17.91 -2.43
N ALA A 52 -20.35 -17.93 -3.69
CA ALA A 52 -19.01 -17.51 -4.06
C ALA A 52 -18.78 -16.01 -3.81
N ILE A 53 -19.77 -15.17 -4.15
CA ILE A 53 -19.73 -13.72 -3.88
C ILE A 53 -19.59 -13.47 -2.38
N TYR A 54 -20.41 -14.11 -1.54
CA TYR A 54 -20.31 -13.97 -0.08
C TYR A 54 -18.94 -14.37 0.47
N ALA A 55 -18.37 -15.47 -0.03
CA ALA A 55 -17.04 -15.91 0.37
C ALA A 55 -15.97 -14.85 0.02
N LEU A 56 -16.07 -14.24 -1.16
CA LEU A 56 -15.14 -13.20 -1.61
C LEU A 56 -15.33 -11.89 -0.82
N GLU A 57 -16.57 -11.48 -0.54
CA GLU A 57 -16.86 -10.29 0.29
C GLU A 57 -16.34 -10.44 1.73
N LEU A 58 -16.34 -11.66 2.26
CA LEU A 58 -15.75 -11.96 3.57
C LEU A 58 -14.22 -11.81 3.55
N LEU A 59 -13.55 -12.28 2.49
CA LEU A 59 -12.11 -12.06 2.29
C LEU A 59 -11.77 -10.58 2.18
N ILE A 60 -12.54 -9.81 1.39
CA ILE A 60 -12.39 -8.35 1.26
C ILE A 60 -12.48 -7.69 2.63
N SER A 61 -13.52 -8.02 3.39
CA SER A 61 -13.76 -7.45 4.72
C SER A 61 -12.61 -7.78 5.67
N LYS A 62 -12.06 -8.99 5.62
CA LYS A 62 -10.90 -9.39 6.42
C LYS A 62 -9.67 -8.56 6.07
N VAL A 63 -9.36 -8.41 4.79
CA VAL A 63 -8.18 -7.63 4.34
C VAL A 63 -8.31 -6.16 4.73
N LEU A 64 -9.48 -5.56 4.52
CA LEU A 64 -9.72 -4.15 4.88
C LEU A 64 -9.64 -3.92 6.40
N LYS A 65 -10.17 -4.84 7.22
CA LYS A 65 -10.04 -4.76 8.69
C LYS A 65 -8.57 -4.85 9.13
N MET A 66 -7.82 -5.81 8.60
CA MET A 66 -6.39 -5.92 8.91
C MET A 66 -5.60 -4.69 8.47
N ALA A 67 -5.97 -4.06 7.35
CA ALA A 67 -5.34 -2.83 6.89
C ALA A 67 -5.63 -1.66 7.84
N LEU A 68 -6.87 -1.54 8.33
CA LEU A 68 -7.28 -0.54 9.31
C LEU A 68 -6.52 -0.72 10.64
N GLU A 69 -6.49 -1.95 11.18
CA GLU A 69 -5.77 -2.27 12.42
C GLU A 69 -4.26 -2.00 12.33
N LYS A 70 -3.65 -2.18 11.15
CA LYS A 70 -2.25 -1.82 10.92
C LYS A 70 -2.05 -0.31 10.89
N ALA A 71 -2.96 0.44 10.28
CA ALA A 71 -2.91 1.89 10.28
C ALA A 71 -3.06 2.47 11.70
N ASP A 72 -4.00 1.95 12.49
CA ASP A 72 -4.23 2.38 13.88
C ASP A 72 -3.01 2.10 14.78
N LYS A 73 -2.31 0.97 14.58
CA LYS A 73 -1.06 0.67 15.31
C LYS A 73 0.10 1.58 14.90
N VAL A 74 0.16 2.00 13.64
CA VAL A 74 1.20 2.92 13.15
C VAL A 74 0.92 4.35 13.66
N THR A 75 -0.34 4.77 13.75
CA THR A 75 -0.70 6.08 14.30
C THR A 75 -0.54 6.15 15.82
N GLU A 76 -0.81 5.08 16.57
CA GLU A 76 -0.47 5.01 18.01
C GLU A 76 1.04 4.98 18.27
N ALA A 77 1.83 4.36 17.37
CA ALA A 77 3.30 4.39 17.45
C ALA A 77 3.87 5.78 17.07
N PHE A 78 3.27 6.47 16.10
CA PHE A 78 3.65 7.84 15.72
C PHE A 78 3.20 8.89 16.74
N ALA A 79 2.12 8.66 17.49
CA ALA A 79 1.70 9.55 18.57
C ALA A 79 2.64 9.56 19.80
N LYS A 80 3.65 8.67 19.82
CA LYS A 80 4.75 8.69 20.80
C LYS A 80 6.06 9.28 20.24
N SER A 81 6.08 9.72 18.99
CA SER A 81 7.22 10.41 18.39
C SER A 81 6.74 11.68 17.70
N GLU A 82 6.73 12.76 18.47
CA GLU A 82 6.60 14.14 18.01
C GLU A 82 7.66 14.43 16.93
N PRO A 83 7.29 15.04 15.78
CA PRO A 83 8.28 15.40 14.78
C PRO A 83 8.90 16.75 15.14
N GLU A 84 10.14 16.73 15.64
CA GLU A 84 10.96 17.94 15.68
C GLU A 84 11.19 18.44 14.24
N GLN A 85 10.57 19.57 13.93
CA GLN A 85 10.88 20.36 12.75
C GLN A 85 12.32 20.88 12.83
N THR A 86 13.23 20.36 12.01
CA THR A 86 14.56 20.96 11.83
C THR A 86 14.61 21.79 10.55
N LYS A 87 14.31 23.08 10.76
CA LYS A 87 14.87 24.30 10.16
C LYS A 87 15.79 24.16 8.93
N VAL A 88 15.34 24.81 7.85
CA VAL A 88 16.08 25.26 6.67
C VAL A 88 17.40 25.94 7.02
N ARG A 89 18.48 25.64 6.27
CA ARG A 89 19.61 26.56 6.10
C ARG A 89 20.02 26.64 4.62
N ALA A 90 20.01 27.87 4.13
CA ALA A 90 20.46 28.30 2.82
C ALA A 90 22.00 28.36 2.71
N GLY A 91 22.47 28.25 1.47
CA GLY A 91 23.79 28.69 0.99
C GLY A 91 24.81 27.56 0.81
N ASN A 92 25.12 27.20 -0.44
CA ASN A 92 26.38 27.63 -1.08
C ASN A 92 26.46 27.17 -2.55
N GLU A 93 27.12 27.99 -3.34
CA GLU A 93 27.22 27.99 -4.80
C GLU A 93 27.81 26.69 -5.39
N LEU A 94 27.19 26.25 -6.47
CA LEU A 94 27.55 25.09 -7.27
C LEU A 94 28.74 25.43 -8.18
N VAL A 95 29.93 24.90 -7.87
CA VAL A 95 31.04 24.84 -8.84
C VAL A 95 30.91 23.57 -9.66
N MET A 96 30.84 23.74 -10.99
CA MET A 96 30.75 22.70 -11.99
C MET A 96 31.91 21.68 -11.89
N VAL A 97 31.59 20.43 -11.57
CA VAL A 97 32.42 19.28 -11.93
C VAL A 97 31.50 18.18 -12.48
N LYS A 98 31.69 17.91 -13.77
CA LYS A 98 31.15 16.84 -14.62
C LYS A 98 30.52 15.66 -13.88
N SER A 99 29.23 15.75 -13.56
CA SER A 99 28.43 14.68 -12.96
C SER A 99 27.77 13.80 -14.03
N GLU A 100 27.71 12.50 -13.76
CA GLU A 100 26.95 11.51 -14.52
C GLU A 100 25.48 11.95 -14.71
N PRO A 101 24.81 11.53 -15.80
CA PRO A 101 23.45 11.98 -16.07
C PRO A 101 22.50 11.51 -14.97
N ILE A 102 21.77 12.46 -14.38
CA ILE A 102 20.63 12.17 -13.49
C ILE A 102 19.63 11.31 -14.27
N PRO A 103 19.17 10.17 -13.73
CA PRO A 103 18.20 9.36 -14.46
C PRO A 103 16.86 10.13 -14.63
N GLU A 104 16.27 10.06 -15.82
CA GLU A 104 15.08 10.85 -16.19
C GLU A 104 13.77 10.35 -15.52
N MET A 105 12.86 11.28 -15.19
CA MET A 105 11.60 11.00 -14.48
C MET A 105 10.53 10.30 -15.35
N PRO A 106 9.90 9.20 -14.87
CA PRO A 106 8.75 8.58 -15.56
C PRO A 106 7.37 9.24 -15.36
N LYS A 107 6.40 8.87 -16.21
CA LYS A 107 5.02 9.38 -16.40
C LYS A 107 4.03 9.15 -15.23
N LYS A 108 4.35 9.63 -14.03
CA LYS A 108 3.78 9.13 -12.75
C LYS A 108 2.45 9.76 -12.28
N SER A 109 2.10 10.97 -12.72
CA SER A 109 0.94 11.69 -12.14
C SER A 109 -0.42 11.08 -12.49
N LYS A 110 -0.67 10.74 -13.75
CA LYS A 110 -2.01 10.31 -14.20
C LYS A 110 -2.46 8.98 -13.58
N LEU A 111 -1.56 7.99 -13.47
CA LEU A 111 -1.89 6.68 -12.91
C LEU A 111 -2.17 6.76 -11.40
N ALA A 112 -1.40 7.58 -10.68
CA ALA A 112 -1.62 7.83 -9.26
C ALA A 112 -2.98 8.49 -9.00
N ASP A 113 -3.39 9.43 -9.85
CA ASP A 113 -4.70 10.09 -9.74
C ASP A 113 -5.85 9.09 -9.88
N ILE A 114 -5.79 8.18 -10.87
CA ILE A 114 -6.81 7.13 -11.07
C ILE A 114 -6.87 6.21 -9.85
N TYR A 115 -5.70 5.76 -9.36
CA TYR A 115 -5.63 4.88 -8.19
C TYR A 115 -6.22 5.55 -6.95
N SER A 116 -5.92 6.83 -6.71
CA SER A 116 -6.46 7.59 -5.58
C SER A 116 -7.99 7.69 -5.62
N LYS A 117 -8.59 7.83 -6.82
CA LYS A 117 -10.05 7.85 -7.00
C LYS A 117 -10.66 6.49 -6.68
N LEU A 118 -10.02 5.40 -7.13
CA LEU A 118 -10.46 4.03 -6.81
C LEU A 118 -10.40 3.75 -5.32
N GLU A 119 -9.32 4.15 -4.65
CA GLU A 119 -9.13 3.94 -3.22
C GLU A 119 -10.18 4.72 -2.40
N LYS A 120 -10.39 6.01 -2.71
CA LYS A 120 -11.44 6.82 -2.08
C LYS A 120 -12.83 6.20 -2.25
N GLN A 121 -13.14 5.73 -3.46
CA GLN A 121 -14.42 5.09 -3.73
C GLN A 121 -14.55 3.75 -2.98
N ASN A 122 -13.51 2.93 -2.93
CA ASN A 122 -13.52 1.65 -2.22
C ASN A 122 -13.69 1.84 -0.70
N ALA A 123 -13.05 2.86 -0.13
CA ALA A 123 -13.23 3.25 1.27
C ALA A 123 -14.68 3.68 1.55
N ALA A 124 -15.28 4.50 0.66
CA ALA A 124 -16.67 4.91 0.79
C ALA A 124 -17.64 3.72 0.70
N ILE A 125 -17.38 2.74 -0.18
CA ILE A 125 -18.18 1.49 -0.26
C ILE A 125 -18.08 0.73 1.06
N TYR A 126 -16.87 0.59 1.62
CA TYR A 126 -16.67 -0.12 2.88
C TYR A 126 -17.44 0.54 4.04
N GLN A 127 -17.42 1.88 4.13
CA GLN A 127 -18.20 2.61 5.14
C GLN A 127 -19.71 2.37 5.00
N ARG A 128 -20.24 2.42 3.76
CA ARG A 128 -21.66 2.14 3.52
C ARG A 128 -22.06 0.71 3.84
N GLU A 129 -21.17 -0.25 3.63
CA GLU A 129 -21.40 -1.64 4.03
C GLU A 129 -21.43 -1.81 5.55
N GLN A 130 -20.61 -1.06 6.31
CA GLN A 130 -20.74 -1.05 7.78
C GLN A 130 -22.08 -0.47 8.23
N GLN A 131 -22.57 0.59 7.57
CA GLN A 131 -23.90 1.16 7.85
C GLN A 131 -25.04 0.17 7.50
N LEU A 132 -24.92 -0.55 6.38
CA LEU A 132 -25.88 -1.60 6.04
C LEU A 132 -25.89 -2.69 7.13
N ALA A 133 -24.72 -3.12 7.59
CA ALA A 133 -24.60 -4.12 8.64
C ALA A 133 -25.19 -3.66 9.98
N SER A 134 -25.09 -2.36 10.34
CA SER A 134 -25.73 -1.83 11.55
C SER A 134 -27.26 -1.83 11.42
N VAL A 135 -27.80 -1.37 10.28
CA VAL A 135 -29.24 -1.38 10.02
C VAL A 135 -29.80 -2.82 10.01
N GLU A 136 -29.09 -3.77 9.41
CA GLU A 136 -29.49 -5.19 9.41
C GLU A 136 -29.51 -5.79 10.82
N LYS A 137 -28.58 -5.41 11.69
CA LYS A 137 -28.60 -5.80 13.11
C LYS A 137 -29.80 -5.20 13.85
N GLU A 138 -30.15 -3.94 13.59
CA GLU A 138 -31.32 -3.30 14.18
C GLU A 138 -32.62 -3.98 13.75
N ILE A 139 -32.75 -4.32 12.46
CA ILE A 139 -33.89 -5.09 11.94
C ILE A 139 -34.03 -6.41 12.72
N ALA A 140 -32.93 -7.15 12.91
CA ALA A 140 -32.92 -8.41 13.66
C ALA A 140 -33.30 -8.23 15.15
N GLY A 141 -32.96 -7.07 15.73
CA GLY A 141 -33.33 -6.69 17.10
C GLY A 141 -34.77 -6.21 17.26
N THR A 142 -35.41 -5.73 16.18
CA THR A 142 -36.83 -5.33 16.18
C THR A 142 -37.79 -6.53 16.15
N LYS A 143 -37.80 -7.30 17.24
CA LYS A 143 -38.75 -8.40 17.45
C LYS A 143 -40.01 -7.88 18.16
N GLY A 144 -41.19 -8.34 17.73
CA GLY A 144 -42.48 -8.03 18.35
C GLY A 144 -43.54 -7.47 17.38
N ILE A 145 -44.80 -7.82 17.61
CA ILE A 145 -45.94 -7.53 16.71
C ILE A 145 -46.18 -6.01 16.54
N PHE A 146 -45.91 -5.21 17.57
CA PHE A 146 -46.10 -3.75 17.55
C PHE A 146 -44.99 -2.96 16.83
N LYS A 147 -43.88 -3.60 16.42
CA LYS A 147 -42.74 -2.91 15.78
C LYS A 147 -42.76 -2.96 14.24
N GLY A 148 -43.85 -3.41 13.63
CA GLY A 148 -43.96 -3.57 12.17
C GLY A 148 -43.62 -2.30 11.37
N LYS A 149 -44.11 -1.13 11.80
CA LYS A 149 -43.84 0.15 11.11
C LYS A 149 -42.35 0.55 11.18
N GLN A 150 -41.69 0.32 12.31
CA GLN A 150 -40.25 0.59 12.46
C GLN A 150 -39.42 -0.38 11.61
N ARG A 151 -39.77 -1.67 11.62
CA ARG A 151 -39.10 -2.70 10.81
C ARG A 151 -39.19 -2.39 9.32
N ASN A 152 -40.37 -2.00 8.83
CA ASN A 152 -40.55 -1.63 7.43
C ASN A 152 -39.67 -0.43 7.02
N LYS A 153 -39.58 0.61 7.87
CA LYS A 153 -38.69 1.75 7.61
C LYS A 153 -37.21 1.35 7.56
N LEU A 154 -36.76 0.52 8.50
CA LEU A 154 -35.38 0.02 8.52
C LEU A 154 -35.09 -0.85 7.29
N GLN A 155 -36.07 -1.66 6.86
CA GLN A 155 -35.94 -2.49 5.66
C GLN A 155 -35.83 -1.63 4.39
N GLU A 156 -36.64 -0.59 4.27
CA GLU A 156 -36.55 0.38 3.17
C GLU A 156 -35.18 1.09 3.15
N GLN A 157 -34.68 1.51 4.31
CA GLN A 157 -33.33 2.08 4.43
C GLN A 157 -32.24 1.08 4.00
N ALA A 158 -32.35 -0.19 4.40
CA ALA A 158 -31.43 -1.23 3.99
C ALA A 158 -31.47 -1.47 2.47
N GLU A 159 -32.64 -1.44 1.85
CA GLU A 159 -32.80 -1.57 0.39
C GLU A 159 -32.18 -0.38 -0.36
N GLN A 160 -32.38 0.85 0.13
CA GLN A 160 -31.73 2.04 -0.41
C GLN A 160 -30.20 1.95 -0.30
N LEU A 161 -29.67 1.55 0.85
CA LEU A 161 -28.23 1.35 1.05
C LEU A 161 -27.67 0.28 0.11
N ARG A 162 -28.37 -0.85 -0.07
CA ARG A 162 -27.96 -1.90 -1.02
C ARG A 162 -27.91 -1.38 -2.45
N ALA A 163 -28.91 -0.60 -2.87
CA ALA A 163 -28.94 0.01 -4.20
C ALA A 163 -27.77 0.99 -4.40
N GLN A 164 -27.48 1.83 -3.40
CA GLN A 164 -26.34 2.74 -3.43
C GLN A 164 -25.00 1.99 -3.47
N ILE A 165 -24.82 0.95 -2.67
CA ILE A 165 -23.60 0.13 -2.69
C ILE A 165 -23.40 -0.52 -4.07
N ALA A 166 -24.48 -1.00 -4.69
CA ALA A 166 -24.43 -1.60 -6.02
C ALA A 166 -23.98 -0.59 -7.09
N SER A 167 -24.53 0.64 -7.08
CA SER A 167 -24.12 1.69 -8.01
C SER A 167 -22.68 2.16 -7.76
N MET A 168 -22.26 2.25 -6.49
CA MET A 168 -20.88 2.58 -6.13
C MET A 168 -19.89 1.49 -6.59
N LYS A 169 -20.26 0.20 -6.49
CA LYS A 169 -19.47 -0.92 -7.01
C LYS A 169 -19.36 -0.88 -8.53
N GLN A 170 -20.43 -0.49 -9.24
CA GLN A 170 -20.40 -0.27 -10.70
C GLN A 170 -19.50 0.91 -11.10
N TYR A 171 -19.50 1.96 -10.28
CA TYR A 171 -18.70 3.14 -10.55
C TYR A 171 -17.19 2.86 -10.53
N LEU A 172 -16.72 1.87 -9.75
CA LEU A 172 -15.31 1.44 -9.76
C LEU A 172 -14.83 1.07 -11.17
N SER A 173 -15.60 0.27 -11.89
CA SER A 173 -15.27 -0.11 -13.27
C SER A 173 -15.37 1.11 -14.21
N SER A 174 -16.35 1.99 -13.97
CA SER A 174 -16.56 3.21 -14.77
C SER A 174 -15.41 4.20 -14.66
N ILE A 175 -14.79 4.32 -13.48
CA ILE A 175 -13.61 5.17 -13.26
C ILE A 175 -12.52 4.75 -14.24
N VAL A 176 -12.15 3.47 -14.24
CA VAL A 176 -11.04 2.94 -15.04
C VAL A 176 -11.33 2.99 -16.54
N GLN A 177 -12.58 2.70 -16.92
CA GLN A 177 -13.05 2.82 -18.31
C GLN A 177 -13.00 4.26 -18.84
N GLY A 178 -13.27 5.25 -18.00
CA GLY A 178 -13.15 6.68 -18.36
C GLY A 178 -11.72 7.09 -18.75
N TYR A 179 -10.70 6.28 -18.41
CA TYR A 179 -9.30 6.49 -18.77
C TYR A 179 -8.81 5.55 -19.87
N GLY A 180 -9.70 4.78 -20.52
CA GLY A 180 -9.37 3.94 -21.68
C GLY A 180 -9.01 2.48 -21.36
N TYR A 181 -9.08 2.08 -20.09
CA TYR A 181 -8.82 0.70 -19.67
C TYR A 181 -10.07 -0.17 -19.78
N LYS A 182 -9.91 -1.45 -20.13
CA LYS A 182 -11.08 -2.35 -20.26
C LYS A 182 -11.64 -2.75 -18.90
N ASN A 183 -10.77 -2.96 -17.92
CA ASN A 183 -11.13 -3.40 -16.58
C ASN A 183 -10.11 -2.96 -15.53
N VAL A 184 -10.51 -3.08 -14.25
CA VAL A 184 -9.68 -2.74 -13.09
C VAL A 184 -8.40 -3.56 -13.04
N LYS A 185 -8.43 -4.83 -13.47
CA LYS A 185 -7.25 -5.70 -13.48
C LYS A 185 -6.15 -5.18 -14.40
N GLU A 186 -6.50 -4.77 -15.63
CA GLU A 186 -5.57 -4.20 -16.61
C GLU A 186 -4.91 -2.94 -16.09
N PHE A 187 -5.71 -2.01 -15.54
CA PHE A 187 -5.20 -0.80 -14.91
C PHE A 187 -4.25 -1.10 -13.75
N LEU A 188 -4.64 -2.02 -12.84
CA LEU A 188 -3.82 -2.35 -11.68
C LEU A 188 -2.51 -3.02 -12.07
N ALA A 189 -2.47 -3.77 -13.17
CA ALA A 189 -1.23 -4.35 -13.69
C ALA A 189 -0.27 -3.23 -14.14
N GLU A 190 -0.73 -2.29 -14.98
CA GLU A 190 0.09 -1.16 -15.42
C GLU A 190 0.53 -0.28 -14.26
N TYR A 191 -0.39 0.03 -13.33
CA TYR A 191 -0.08 0.82 -12.13
C TYR A 191 0.99 0.15 -11.28
N ARG A 192 0.92 -1.17 -11.06
CA ARG A 192 1.92 -1.91 -10.27
C ARG A 192 3.28 -1.92 -10.96
N SER A 193 3.32 -2.16 -12.28
CA SER A 193 4.57 -2.09 -13.05
C SER A 193 5.20 -0.70 -12.98
N SER A 194 4.41 0.35 -13.23
CA SER A 194 4.88 1.74 -13.16
C SER A 194 5.34 2.13 -11.75
N LYS A 195 4.66 1.64 -10.71
CA LYS A 195 5.06 1.85 -9.31
C LYS A 195 6.35 1.11 -8.96
N ALA A 196 6.58 -0.09 -9.50
CA ALA A 196 7.84 -0.81 -9.30
C ALA A 196 9.00 -0.05 -9.94
N GLU A 197 8.86 0.37 -11.21
CA GLU A 197 9.86 1.20 -11.89
C GLU A 197 10.11 2.53 -11.16
N TYR A 198 9.06 3.14 -10.58
CA TYR A 198 9.20 4.33 -9.72
C TYR A 198 10.13 4.05 -8.53
N ASN A 199 9.88 2.95 -7.82
CA ASN A 199 10.59 2.60 -6.60
C ASN A 199 12.04 2.20 -6.90
N ASP A 200 12.27 1.51 -8.02
CA ASP A 200 13.62 1.17 -8.48
C ASP A 200 14.41 2.44 -8.81
N TYR A 201 13.77 3.40 -9.50
CA TYR A 201 14.35 4.72 -9.76
C TYR A 201 14.69 5.45 -8.45
N GLN A 202 13.77 5.51 -7.47
CA GLN A 202 14.04 6.15 -6.18
C GLN A 202 15.19 5.48 -5.43
N SER A 203 15.26 4.15 -5.49
CA SER A 203 16.35 3.39 -4.88
C SER A 203 17.67 3.68 -5.57
N ALA A 204 17.67 3.85 -6.90
CA ALA A 204 18.85 4.24 -7.66
C ALA A 204 19.31 5.67 -7.33
N VAL A 205 18.37 6.61 -7.20
CA VAL A 205 18.66 7.99 -6.76
C VAL A 205 19.25 8.00 -5.36
N ALA A 206 18.63 7.30 -4.39
CA ALA A 206 19.15 7.21 -3.03
C ALA A 206 20.55 6.57 -2.97
N ARG A 207 20.82 5.55 -3.80
CA ARG A 207 22.16 4.96 -3.92
C ARG A 207 23.16 5.92 -4.54
N TRP A 208 22.75 6.68 -5.56
CA TRP A 208 23.59 7.70 -6.17
C TRP A 208 23.92 8.81 -5.18
N GLU A 209 22.92 9.31 -4.43
CA GLU A 209 23.11 10.30 -3.36
C GLU A 209 24.12 9.80 -2.32
N GLN A 210 23.93 8.58 -1.82
CA GLN A 210 24.86 7.95 -0.88
C GLN A 210 26.27 7.80 -1.48
N GLN A 211 26.40 7.45 -2.76
CA GLN A 211 27.70 7.35 -3.41
C GLN A 211 28.35 8.71 -3.60
N THR A 212 27.59 9.77 -3.91
CA THR A 212 28.11 11.13 -4.04
C THR A 212 28.50 11.73 -2.70
N GLU A 213 27.74 11.46 -1.64
CA GLU A 213 28.05 11.89 -0.27
C GLU A 213 29.25 11.12 0.29
N ASN A 214 29.28 9.79 0.11
CA ASN A 214 30.45 8.99 0.47
C ASN A 214 31.69 9.34 -0.36
N LYS A 215 31.57 9.65 -1.65
CA LYS A 215 32.69 10.15 -2.48
C LYS A 215 33.15 11.54 -2.03
N ALA A 216 32.23 12.46 -1.70
CA ALA A 216 32.59 13.75 -1.13
C ALA A 216 33.32 13.64 0.23
N GLU A 217 32.96 12.66 1.06
CA GLU A 217 33.65 12.41 2.34
C GLU A 217 34.95 11.60 2.21
N SER A 218 35.03 10.68 1.24
CA SER A 218 36.19 9.80 1.02
C SER A 218 37.26 10.40 0.09
N ASP A 219 36.87 11.25 -0.86
CA ASP A 219 37.80 11.96 -1.74
C ASP A 219 38.56 13.03 -0.93
N SER A 220 39.75 12.61 -0.50
CA SER A 220 40.88 13.44 -0.10
C SER A 220 40.89 14.02 1.32
N PHE A 221 39.81 14.60 1.86
CA PHE A 221 39.99 15.41 3.07
C PHE A 221 40.12 14.58 4.35
N ARG A 222 39.20 13.64 4.59
CA ARG A 222 39.18 12.83 5.82
C ARG A 222 40.33 11.82 5.88
N ALA A 223 40.65 11.20 4.74
CA ALA A 223 41.80 10.29 4.61
C ALA A 223 43.15 11.01 4.76
N ARG A 224 43.33 12.19 4.15
CA ARG A 224 44.53 13.02 4.38
C ARG A 224 44.62 13.52 5.81
N LEU A 225 43.50 13.84 6.45
CA LEU A 225 43.48 14.27 7.85
C LEU A 225 43.96 13.14 8.77
N GLN A 226 43.44 11.92 8.58
CA GLN A 226 43.86 10.75 9.35
C GLN A 226 45.33 10.41 9.12
N GLN A 227 45.80 10.45 7.86
CA GLN A 227 47.21 10.22 7.54
C GLN A 227 48.13 11.27 8.20
N ARG A 228 47.74 12.56 8.16
CA ARG A 228 48.44 13.65 8.85
C ARG A 228 48.44 13.47 10.37
N GLN A 229 47.32 13.05 10.97
CA GLN A 229 47.22 12.81 12.40
C GLN A 229 48.13 11.67 12.86
N MET A 230 48.19 10.58 12.09
CA MET A 230 49.11 9.47 12.36
C MET A 230 50.58 9.91 12.24
N GLU A 231 50.91 10.69 11.21
CA GLU A 231 52.26 11.21 10.98
C GLU A 231 52.72 12.19 12.09
N VAL A 232 51.81 13.03 12.61
CA VAL A 232 52.11 13.91 13.75
C VAL A 232 52.35 13.08 15.02
N LYS A 233 51.50 12.07 15.28
CA LYS A 233 51.62 11.20 16.45
C LYS A 233 52.94 10.42 16.44
N GLU A 234 53.33 9.86 15.30
CA GLU A 234 54.60 9.15 15.14
C GLU A 234 55.82 10.08 15.31
N ARG A 235 55.72 11.34 14.89
CA ARG A 235 56.77 12.35 15.12
C ARG A 235 56.87 12.76 16.59
N GLU A 236 55.74 12.85 17.30
CA GLU A 236 55.72 13.14 18.74
C GLU A 236 56.29 11.97 19.55
N ASP A 237 55.88 10.73 19.23
CA ASP A 237 56.42 9.51 19.86
C ASP A 237 57.93 9.37 19.61
N ASN A 238 58.40 9.65 18.39
CA ASN A 238 59.84 9.66 18.08
C ASN A 238 60.59 10.78 18.83
N ARG A 239 60.02 11.98 18.96
CA ARG A 239 60.62 13.05 19.77
C ARG A 239 60.71 12.66 21.25
N GLN A 240 59.65 12.10 21.83
CA GLN A 240 59.67 11.59 23.19
C GLN A 240 60.71 10.47 23.37
N SER A 241 60.83 9.55 22.41
CA SER A 241 61.87 8.51 22.40
C SER A 241 63.29 9.07 22.38
N HIS A 242 63.52 10.17 21.66
CA HIS A 242 64.80 10.89 21.66
C HIS A 242 65.10 11.60 22.99
N TYR A 243 64.09 12.13 23.69
CA TYR A 243 64.26 12.74 25.02
C TYR A 243 64.65 11.71 26.09
N TYR A 244 64.10 10.49 26.06
CA TYR A 244 64.45 9.43 27.03
C TYR A 244 65.80 8.75 26.78
N ARG A 245 66.42 8.95 25.61
CA ARG A 245 67.72 8.32 25.27
C ARG A 245 68.93 9.11 25.79
N ASN A 246 68.77 10.40 26.08
CA ASN A 246 69.85 11.28 26.51
C ASN A 246 70.09 11.32 28.04
N ASP A 247 69.19 10.75 28.85
CA ASP A 247 69.31 10.74 30.32
C ASP A 247 70.01 9.49 30.90
N ARG A 248 70.60 8.64 30.07
CA ARG A 248 71.41 7.47 30.52
C ARG A 248 72.91 7.64 30.28
N GLY A 249 73.43 8.84 30.45
CA GLY A 249 74.85 9.15 30.26
C GLY A 249 75.32 10.32 31.11
N GLY A 250 75.23 10.20 32.42
CA GLY A 250 75.80 11.16 33.38
C GLY A 250 76.24 10.45 34.66
N ARG A 251 77.45 9.87 34.60
CA ARG A 251 78.30 9.54 35.76
C ARG A 251 79.40 10.58 35.83
#